data_AF-A0A945GXZ3-F1
#
_entry.id   AF-A0A945GXZ3-F1
#
_cell.length_a   1.000
_cell.length_b   1.000
_cell.length_c   1.000
_cell.angle_alpha   90.00
_cell.angle_beta   90.00
_cell.angle_gamma   90.00
#
_symmetry.space_group_name_H-M   'P 1'
#
loop_
_entity.id
_entity.type
_entity.pdbx_description
1 polymer ?
#
loop_
_entity_poly.entity_id
_entity_poly.type
_entity_poly.pdbx_seq_one_letter_code
_entity_poly.pdbx_strand_id
1 'polypeptide(L)'
;MSKHVAVLMGGWSAEREVSLVSGAAVVEALKEKGYRVSAIDAGHTVATTLGDMKPDVCFNALHGRFGEDGCIQGVLETLGIPYTHSGVLASAMAMDKPLAKKLYDTVGLPCVEGGIFHRDQILAGDVMAAPYVIKPLNEGSSVGVKIVTGEENELPFASEAWHYGEEVLVERYIPGREVQVAVLDDKAIGAIEIRPKNQFYDYEAKYSDGFAEHLMPAPIDKAVYDDVMQMAELAHKVLGCRGVTRTDFRYDDTDGEPGKLFILETNTQPGMTPLSLTPEIAAHAGMNFGELVDWLVKDASCQR
;
A
#
# COMPACT_ATOMS: atom_id res chain seq x y z
N MET A 1 8.77 -32.28 -8.97
CA MET A 1 8.00 -31.51 -9.98
C MET A 1 8.21 -30.03 -9.69
N SER A 2 8.13 -29.16 -10.70
CA SER A 2 8.18 -27.71 -10.46
C SER A 2 6.96 -27.28 -9.65
N LYS A 3 7.17 -26.43 -8.63
CA LYS A 3 6.12 -25.90 -7.73
C LYS A 3 5.09 -25.12 -8.57
N HIS A 4 3.82 -25.42 -8.40
CA HIS A 4 2.71 -24.77 -9.09
C HIS A 4 2.29 -23.51 -8.33
N VAL A 5 2.50 -22.35 -8.94
CA VAL A 5 2.10 -21.04 -8.40
C VAL A 5 0.88 -20.54 -9.16
N ALA A 6 -0.21 -20.26 -8.44
CA ALA A 6 -1.31 -19.47 -8.98
C ALA A 6 -1.04 -17.98 -8.71
N VAL A 7 -1.14 -17.12 -9.72
CA VAL A 7 -1.02 -15.67 -9.57
C VAL A 7 -2.42 -15.07 -9.64
N LEU A 8 -2.87 -14.48 -8.54
CA LEU A 8 -4.14 -13.75 -8.48
C LEU A 8 -3.91 -12.32 -8.96
N MET A 9 -4.69 -11.89 -9.96
CA MET A 9 -4.59 -10.56 -10.59
C MET A 9 -5.98 -10.09 -11.03
N GLY A 10 -6.09 -8.86 -11.53
CA GLY A 10 -7.36 -8.24 -11.86
C GLY A 10 -8.23 -7.99 -10.63
N GLY A 11 -9.38 -8.67 -10.55
CA GLY A 11 -10.41 -8.40 -9.53
C GLY A 11 -11.38 -7.29 -9.94
N TRP A 12 -12.19 -6.79 -9.01
CA TRP A 12 -13.21 -5.77 -9.30
C TRP A 12 -13.08 -4.50 -8.45
N SER A 13 -11.91 -4.28 -7.84
CA SER A 13 -11.60 -3.03 -7.16
C SER A 13 -11.37 -1.89 -8.15
N ALA A 14 -11.29 -0.65 -7.65
CA ALA A 14 -10.89 0.51 -8.44
C ALA A 14 -9.47 0.38 -9.03
N GLU A 15 -8.65 -0.53 -8.49
CA GLU A 15 -7.24 -0.72 -8.83
C GLU A 15 -7.01 -1.95 -9.75
N ARG A 16 -8.08 -2.46 -10.37
CA ARG A 16 -8.05 -3.64 -11.25
C ARG A 16 -6.96 -3.57 -12.33
N GLU A 17 -6.82 -2.44 -13.02
CA GLU A 17 -5.86 -2.32 -14.12
C GLU A 17 -4.41 -2.40 -13.62
N VAL A 18 -4.11 -1.78 -12.47
CA VAL A 18 -2.80 -1.90 -11.82
C VAL A 18 -2.53 -3.36 -11.46
N SER A 19 -3.53 -4.05 -10.92
CA SER A 19 -3.47 -5.47 -10.56
C SER A 19 -3.21 -6.37 -11.76
N LEU A 20 -3.81 -6.08 -12.92
CA LEU A 20 -3.51 -6.81 -14.15
C LEU A 20 -2.05 -6.61 -14.62
N VAL A 21 -1.52 -5.38 -14.52
CA VAL A 21 -0.13 -5.08 -14.89
C VAL A 21 0.86 -5.75 -13.92
N SER A 22 0.63 -5.62 -12.61
CA SER A 22 1.42 -6.28 -11.56
C SER A 22 1.43 -7.79 -11.76
N GLY A 23 0.24 -8.40 -11.95
CA GLY A 23 0.10 -9.84 -12.16
C GLY A 23 0.82 -10.34 -13.40
N ALA A 24 0.74 -9.61 -14.52
CA ALA A 24 1.44 -9.97 -15.75
C ALA A 24 2.98 -9.98 -15.56
N ALA A 25 3.53 -8.96 -14.88
CA ALA A 25 4.96 -8.89 -14.58
C ALA A 25 5.40 -10.07 -13.69
N VAL A 26 4.63 -10.37 -12.64
CA VAL A 26 4.88 -11.49 -11.73
C VAL A 26 4.82 -12.83 -12.45
N VAL A 27 3.85 -13.03 -13.34
CA VAL A 27 3.70 -14.28 -14.12
C VAL A 27 4.94 -14.55 -14.96
N GLU A 28 5.46 -13.55 -15.66
CA GLU A 28 6.65 -13.72 -16.50
C GLU A 28 7.89 -13.99 -15.65
N ALA A 29 8.11 -13.24 -14.57
CA ALA A 29 9.22 -13.46 -13.65
C ALA A 29 9.20 -14.88 -13.04
N LEU A 30 8.03 -15.39 -12.65
CA LEU A 30 7.90 -16.74 -12.11
C LEU A 30 8.18 -17.83 -13.15
N LYS A 31 7.75 -17.63 -14.41
CA LYS A 31 8.07 -18.56 -15.50
C LYS A 31 9.58 -18.61 -15.75
N GLU A 32 10.25 -17.46 -15.76
CA GLU A 32 11.71 -17.37 -15.93
C GLU A 32 12.47 -18.07 -14.79
N LYS A 33 11.94 -18.04 -13.56
CA LYS A 33 12.46 -18.78 -12.41
C LYS A 33 12.15 -20.28 -12.44
N GLY A 34 11.41 -20.75 -13.45
CA GLY A 34 11.13 -22.17 -13.68
C GLY A 34 9.90 -22.72 -12.94
N TYR A 35 9.04 -21.86 -12.39
CA TYR A 35 7.78 -22.28 -11.78
C TYR A 35 6.75 -22.70 -12.83
N ARG A 36 5.86 -23.63 -12.47
CA ARG A 36 4.62 -23.84 -13.22
C ARG A 36 3.64 -22.76 -12.78
N VAL A 37 3.21 -21.89 -13.70
CA VAL A 37 2.40 -20.71 -13.35
C VAL A 37 0.98 -20.81 -13.93
N SER A 38 -0.03 -20.39 -13.17
CA SER A 38 -1.39 -20.15 -13.68
C SER A 38 -1.85 -18.75 -13.28
N ALA A 39 -2.18 -17.92 -14.25
CA ALA A 39 -2.73 -16.59 -14.02
C ALA A 39 -4.25 -16.70 -13.82
N ILE A 40 -4.77 -16.08 -12.77
CA ILE A 40 -6.19 -16.08 -12.43
C ILE A 40 -6.66 -14.64 -12.25
N ASP A 41 -7.55 -14.20 -13.12
CA ASP A 41 -8.33 -13.00 -12.88
C ASP A 41 -9.35 -13.28 -11.77
N ALA A 42 -9.12 -12.74 -10.58
CA ALA A 42 -9.83 -13.13 -9.38
C ALA A 42 -11.24 -12.53 -9.32
N GLY A 43 -12.20 -13.22 -9.96
CA GLY A 43 -13.64 -12.93 -9.86
C GLY A 43 -14.30 -13.57 -8.63
N HIS A 44 -15.62 -13.39 -8.49
CA HIS A 44 -16.39 -13.92 -7.35
C HIS A 44 -16.34 -15.46 -7.22
N THR A 45 -15.91 -16.18 -8.25
CA THR A 45 -15.75 -17.64 -8.26
C THR A 45 -14.36 -18.13 -7.87
N VAL A 46 -13.46 -17.22 -7.45
CA VAL A 46 -12.03 -17.53 -7.19
C VAL A 46 -11.85 -18.70 -6.23
N ALA A 47 -12.70 -18.83 -5.21
CA ALA A 47 -12.62 -19.94 -4.25
C ALA A 47 -12.83 -21.31 -4.92
N THR A 48 -13.81 -21.44 -5.82
CA THR A 48 -14.05 -22.67 -6.59
C THR A 48 -12.89 -22.96 -7.52
N THR A 49 -12.42 -21.94 -8.26
CA THR A 49 -11.28 -22.07 -9.17
C THR A 49 -10.03 -22.56 -8.46
N LEU A 50 -9.72 -22.01 -7.29
CA LEU A 50 -8.57 -22.42 -6.48
C LEU A 50 -8.77 -23.81 -5.87
N GLY A 51 -9.98 -24.15 -5.41
CA GLY A 51 -10.31 -25.46 -4.85
C GLY A 51 -10.18 -26.61 -5.85
N ASP A 52 -10.50 -26.35 -7.11
CA ASP A 52 -10.33 -27.32 -8.20
C ASP A 52 -8.86 -27.41 -8.66
N MET A 53 -8.17 -26.27 -8.75
CA MET A 53 -6.80 -26.18 -9.25
C MET A 53 -5.76 -26.73 -8.26
N LYS A 54 -5.95 -26.47 -6.95
CA LYS A 54 -5.06 -26.86 -5.85
C LYS A 54 -3.58 -26.52 -6.11
N PRO A 55 -3.24 -25.24 -6.34
CA PRO A 55 -1.85 -24.84 -6.50
C PRO A 55 -1.06 -25.06 -5.21
N ASP A 56 0.27 -25.16 -5.33
CA ASP A 56 1.16 -25.30 -4.16
C ASP A 56 1.28 -23.97 -3.38
N VAL A 57 1.20 -22.83 -4.09
CA VAL A 57 1.23 -21.47 -3.53
C VAL A 57 0.34 -20.54 -4.37
N CYS A 58 -0.29 -19.56 -3.73
CA CYS A 58 -0.84 -18.39 -4.39
C CYS A 58 0.05 -17.15 -4.21
N PHE A 59 0.47 -16.55 -5.32
CA PHE A 59 1.00 -15.19 -5.33
C PHE A 59 -0.18 -14.22 -5.46
N ASN A 60 -0.39 -13.39 -4.44
CA ASN A 60 -1.43 -12.38 -4.48
C ASN A 60 -0.89 -11.09 -5.11
N ALA A 61 -1.31 -10.77 -6.33
CA ALA A 61 -1.00 -9.54 -7.05
C ALA A 61 -2.25 -8.68 -7.29
N LEU A 62 -3.29 -8.88 -6.47
CA LEU A 62 -4.47 -8.02 -6.45
C LEU A 62 -4.13 -6.64 -5.88
N HIS A 63 -4.96 -5.63 -6.14
CA HIS A 63 -4.78 -4.32 -5.51
C HIS A 63 -6.11 -3.78 -4.99
N GLY A 64 -6.05 -3.08 -3.85
CA GLY A 64 -7.20 -2.54 -3.16
C GLY A 64 -8.06 -3.58 -2.43
N ARG A 65 -9.30 -3.19 -2.13
CA ARG A 65 -10.25 -4.02 -1.39
C ARG A 65 -10.47 -5.39 -2.05
N PHE A 66 -10.82 -6.37 -1.23
CA PHE A 66 -10.88 -7.80 -1.53
C PHE A 66 -9.52 -8.48 -1.77
N GLY A 67 -8.51 -7.75 -2.25
CA GLY A 67 -7.15 -8.24 -2.46
C GLY A 67 -6.20 -7.97 -1.28
N GLU A 68 -6.29 -6.79 -0.69
CA GLU A 68 -5.36 -6.29 0.33
C GLU A 68 -5.97 -6.20 1.75
N ASP A 69 -7.28 -6.47 1.89
CA ASP A 69 -8.06 -6.21 3.11
C ASP A 69 -8.36 -7.46 3.96
N GLY A 70 -7.69 -8.58 3.68
CA GLY A 70 -7.86 -9.84 4.39
C GLY A 70 -8.92 -10.77 3.77
N CYS A 71 -9.73 -10.31 2.81
CA CYS A 71 -10.80 -11.13 2.23
C CYS A 71 -10.25 -12.32 1.42
N ILE A 72 -9.36 -12.09 0.46
CA ILE A 72 -8.76 -13.18 -0.33
C ILE A 72 -7.83 -14.04 0.55
N GLN A 73 -7.13 -13.44 1.51
CA GLN A 73 -6.32 -14.14 2.50
C GLN A 73 -7.19 -15.14 3.27
N GLY A 74 -8.39 -14.74 3.70
CA GLY A 74 -9.33 -15.63 4.40
C GLY A 74 -9.81 -16.81 3.54
N VAL A 75 -10.01 -16.60 2.23
CA VAL A 75 -10.29 -17.69 1.28
C VAL A 75 -9.11 -18.66 1.21
N LEU A 76 -7.88 -18.14 1.10
CA LEU A 76 -6.66 -18.93 1.00
C LEU A 76 -6.38 -19.73 2.28
N GLU A 77 -6.60 -19.13 3.46
CA GLU A 77 -6.56 -19.84 4.76
C GLU A 77 -7.60 -20.97 4.82
N THR A 78 -8.83 -20.70 4.38
CA THR A 78 -9.90 -21.71 4.39
C THR A 78 -9.60 -22.90 3.48
N LEU A 79 -8.95 -22.64 2.33
CA LEU A 79 -8.53 -23.66 1.38
C LEU A 79 -7.21 -24.34 1.77
N GLY A 80 -6.49 -23.82 2.77
CA GLY A 80 -5.17 -24.32 3.18
C GLY A 80 -4.10 -24.12 2.11
N ILE A 81 -4.21 -23.06 1.31
CA ILE A 81 -3.25 -22.74 0.24
C ILE A 81 -2.28 -21.66 0.74
N PRO A 82 -0.97 -21.95 0.83
CA PRO A 82 0.04 -20.96 1.20
C PRO A 82 0.03 -19.75 0.28
N TYR A 83 0.22 -18.54 0.82
CA TYR A 83 0.16 -17.31 0.04
C TYR A 83 1.21 -16.27 0.43
N THR A 84 1.51 -15.37 -0.50
CA THR A 84 2.47 -14.27 -0.34
C THR A 84 1.88 -13.14 0.51
N HIS A 85 2.74 -12.21 0.96
CA HIS A 85 2.36 -10.99 1.69
C HIS A 85 1.82 -11.24 3.11
N SER A 86 1.06 -10.30 3.67
CA SER A 86 0.58 -10.37 5.05
C SER A 86 -0.66 -11.26 5.20
N GLY A 87 -0.90 -11.76 6.42
CA GLY A 87 -2.06 -12.58 6.75
C GLY A 87 -3.35 -11.79 6.93
N VAL A 88 -4.45 -12.49 7.21
CA VAL A 88 -5.83 -11.93 7.27
C VAL A 88 -5.93 -10.69 8.15
N LEU A 89 -5.48 -10.79 9.41
CA LEU A 89 -5.64 -9.72 10.38
C LEU A 89 -4.78 -8.51 10.02
N ALA A 90 -3.52 -8.73 9.67
CA ALA A 90 -2.59 -7.67 9.31
C ALA A 90 -3.06 -6.91 8.06
N SER A 91 -3.52 -7.62 7.03
CA SER A 91 -4.11 -7.03 5.83
C SER A 91 -5.36 -6.18 6.15
N ALA A 92 -6.29 -6.71 6.94
CA ALA A 92 -7.49 -5.98 7.33
C ALA A 92 -7.18 -4.71 8.15
N MET A 93 -6.28 -4.82 9.13
CA MET A 93 -5.90 -3.69 9.99
C MET A 93 -5.13 -2.61 9.23
N ALA A 94 -4.22 -3.00 8.33
CA ALA A 94 -3.44 -2.05 7.55
C ALA A 94 -4.31 -1.29 6.53
N MET A 95 -5.33 -1.94 5.96
CA MET A 95 -6.26 -1.30 5.04
C MET A 95 -7.17 -0.29 5.74
N ASP A 96 -7.55 -0.52 7.01
CA ASP A 96 -8.30 0.43 7.82
C ASP A 96 -7.38 1.51 8.42
N LYS A 97 -7.29 2.67 7.76
CA LYS A 97 -6.40 3.77 8.16
C LYS A 97 -6.62 4.22 9.62
N PRO A 98 -7.86 4.47 10.10
CA PRO A 98 -8.07 4.79 11.50
C PRO A 98 -7.57 3.72 12.48
N LEU A 99 -7.80 2.44 12.20
CA LEU A 99 -7.35 1.35 13.06
C LEU A 99 -5.82 1.22 13.05
N ALA A 100 -5.20 1.28 11.86
CA ALA A 100 -3.75 1.28 11.73
C ALA A 100 -3.10 2.40 12.53
N LYS A 101 -3.64 3.62 12.47
CA LYS A 101 -3.15 4.77 13.26
C LYS A 101 -3.26 4.55 14.77
N LYS A 102 -4.36 3.98 15.24
CA LYS A 102 -4.49 3.61 16.67
C LYS A 102 -3.40 2.61 17.10
N LEU A 103 -3.02 1.67 16.22
CA LEU A 103 -1.94 0.72 16.50
C LEU A 103 -0.57 1.39 16.46
N TYR A 104 -0.33 2.27 15.49
CA TYR A 104 0.89 3.09 15.42
C TYR A 104 1.12 3.91 16.70
N ASP A 105 0.06 4.50 17.26
CA ASP A 105 0.14 5.27 18.51
C ASP A 105 0.62 4.40 19.69
N THR A 106 0.29 3.10 19.72
CA THR A 106 0.74 2.18 20.81
C THR A 106 2.25 1.96 20.85
N VAL A 107 2.93 2.20 19.72
CA VAL A 107 4.38 2.08 19.58
C VAL A 107 5.07 3.44 19.38
N GLY A 108 4.33 4.53 19.58
CA GLY A 108 4.87 5.89 19.55
C GLY A 108 5.21 6.42 18.16
N LEU A 109 4.61 5.85 17.10
CA LEU A 109 4.81 6.36 15.74
C LEU A 109 4.01 7.67 15.53
N PRO A 110 4.62 8.71 14.95
CA PRO A 110 3.98 10.01 14.79
C PRO A 110 2.92 9.98 13.70
N CYS A 111 1.65 9.89 14.10
CA CYS A 111 0.51 10.01 13.21
C CYS A 111 0.13 11.48 12.97
N VAL A 112 -0.35 11.79 11.76
CA VAL A 112 -1.00 13.09 11.48
C VAL A 112 -2.23 13.28 12.36
N GLU A 113 -2.41 14.47 12.95
CA GLU A 113 -3.60 14.78 13.73
C GLU A 113 -4.86 14.78 12.85
N GLY A 114 -5.93 14.13 13.32
CA GLY A 114 -7.14 13.96 12.54
C GLY A 114 -8.26 13.25 13.28
N GLY A 115 -9.36 13.02 12.58
CA GLY A 115 -10.55 12.34 13.10
C GLY A 115 -11.41 11.73 12.01
N ILE A 116 -12.35 10.87 12.41
CA ILE A 116 -13.38 10.35 11.54
C ILE A 116 -14.58 11.30 11.61
N PHE A 117 -15.10 11.69 10.46
CA PHE A 117 -16.24 12.58 10.36
C PHE A 117 -17.26 12.05 9.37
N HIS A 118 -18.53 12.24 9.70
CA HIS A 118 -19.62 12.01 8.76
C HIS A 118 -19.63 13.10 7.69
N ARG A 119 -20.03 12.75 6.47
CA ARG A 119 -20.17 13.66 5.31
C ARG A 119 -20.92 14.95 5.66
N ASP A 120 -21.99 14.84 6.43
CA ASP A 120 -22.80 15.99 6.84
C ASP A 120 -22.03 17.00 7.69
N GLN A 121 -21.12 16.54 8.56
CA GLN A 121 -20.27 17.42 9.36
C GLN A 121 -19.29 18.20 8.47
N ILE A 122 -18.78 17.55 7.42
CA ILE A 122 -17.84 18.17 6.48
C ILE A 122 -18.56 19.20 5.62
N LEU A 123 -19.76 18.89 5.14
CA LEU A 123 -20.60 19.84 4.39
C LEU A 123 -21.00 21.05 5.26
N ALA A 124 -21.16 20.86 6.57
CA ALA A 124 -21.40 21.94 7.53
C ALA A 124 -20.13 22.75 7.89
N GLY A 125 -18.94 22.32 7.47
CA GLY A 125 -17.66 22.94 7.84
C GLY A 125 -17.23 22.67 9.29
N ASP A 126 -17.86 21.71 9.97
CA ASP A 126 -17.62 21.37 11.38
C ASP A 126 -16.59 20.25 11.51
N VAL A 127 -15.35 20.56 11.12
CA VAL A 127 -14.24 19.58 11.09
C VAL A 127 -12.95 20.15 11.68
N MET A 128 -12.21 20.95 10.91
CA MET A 128 -10.97 21.59 11.31
C MET A 128 -10.63 22.78 10.41
N ALA A 129 -9.70 23.62 10.86
CA ALA A 129 -9.18 24.71 10.03
C ALA A 129 -8.36 24.16 8.85
N ALA A 130 -8.56 24.73 7.66
CA ALA A 130 -7.76 24.42 6.48
C ALA A 130 -6.30 24.92 6.62
N PRO A 131 -5.32 24.27 5.96
CA PRO A 131 -5.49 23.15 5.05
C PRO A 131 -5.59 21.77 5.74
N TYR A 132 -6.44 20.91 5.19
CA TYR A 132 -6.62 19.53 5.64
C TYR A 132 -6.84 18.57 4.46
N VAL A 133 -6.74 17.27 4.71
CA VAL A 133 -6.92 16.21 3.72
C VAL A 133 -8.10 15.34 4.12
N ILE A 134 -8.99 15.07 3.16
CA ILE A 134 -10.09 14.11 3.27
C ILE A 134 -9.68 12.82 2.55
N LYS A 135 -9.91 11.67 3.17
CA LYS A 135 -9.56 10.34 2.62
C LYS A 135 -10.66 9.32 2.95
N PRO A 136 -10.97 8.38 2.04
CA PRO A 136 -11.68 7.16 2.42
C PRO A 136 -10.95 6.43 3.54
N LEU A 137 -11.69 5.72 4.39
CA LEU A 137 -11.10 4.99 5.52
C LEU A 137 -10.22 3.82 5.06
N ASN A 138 -10.61 3.15 3.97
CA ASN A 138 -10.09 1.85 3.57
C ASN A 138 -9.97 1.64 2.06
N GLU A 139 -9.48 2.65 1.35
CA GLU A 139 -9.10 2.55 -0.07
C GLU A 139 -7.59 2.75 -0.27
N GLY A 140 -7.05 2.16 -1.33
CA GLY A 140 -5.66 2.28 -1.75
C GLY A 140 -5.42 3.37 -2.79
N SER A 141 -4.16 3.46 -3.27
CA SER A 141 -3.74 4.28 -4.42
C SER A 141 -4.23 5.74 -4.46
N SER A 142 -4.37 6.39 -3.31
CA SER A 142 -4.85 7.78 -3.19
C SER A 142 -6.27 7.99 -3.77
N VAL A 143 -7.03 6.92 -4.00
CA VAL A 143 -8.39 6.99 -4.53
C VAL A 143 -9.28 7.74 -3.54
N GLY A 144 -10.01 8.74 -4.03
CA GLY A 144 -10.91 9.57 -3.21
C GLY A 144 -10.21 10.56 -2.27
N VAL A 145 -8.88 10.68 -2.29
CA VAL A 145 -8.14 11.65 -1.47
C VAL A 145 -8.33 13.05 -2.02
N LYS A 146 -8.65 14.02 -1.15
CA LYS A 146 -8.80 15.44 -1.52
C LYS A 146 -8.14 16.36 -0.50
N ILE A 147 -7.35 17.31 -0.98
CA ILE A 147 -6.78 18.39 -0.16
C ILE A 147 -7.76 19.57 -0.18
N VAL A 148 -8.11 20.08 0.99
CA VAL A 148 -8.93 21.27 1.19
C VAL A 148 -8.00 22.39 1.70
N THR A 149 -7.89 23.47 0.95
CA THR A 149 -6.93 24.57 1.18
C THR A 149 -7.52 25.80 1.87
N GLY A 150 -8.86 25.91 1.94
CA GLY A 150 -9.57 27.06 2.52
C GLY A 150 -10.03 28.11 1.49
N GLU A 151 -9.56 28.03 0.25
CA GLU A 151 -10.17 28.71 -0.91
C GLU A 151 -11.42 27.92 -1.38
N GLU A 152 -12.16 28.40 -2.40
CA GLU A 152 -13.31 27.68 -2.97
C GLU A 152 -12.88 26.27 -3.42
N ASN A 153 -13.10 25.28 -2.56
CA ASN A 153 -12.86 23.88 -2.81
C ASN A 153 -14.22 23.22 -2.95
N GLU A 154 -14.52 22.64 -4.11
CA GLU A 154 -15.61 21.68 -4.19
C GLU A 154 -15.29 20.54 -3.22
N LEU A 155 -16.19 20.18 -2.31
CA LEU A 155 -15.98 19.02 -1.45
C LEU A 155 -16.10 17.74 -2.29
N PRO A 156 -15.38 16.64 -1.96
CA PRO A 156 -15.40 15.42 -2.78
C PRO A 156 -16.79 14.78 -2.83
N PHE A 157 -17.64 15.18 -1.90
CA PHE A 157 -19.04 14.80 -1.73
C PHE A 157 -20.01 15.56 -2.62
N ALA A 158 -19.60 16.60 -3.34
CA ALA A 158 -20.53 17.42 -4.11
C ALA A 158 -21.02 16.71 -5.39
N SER A 159 -20.33 15.66 -5.86
CA SER A 159 -20.72 14.87 -7.02
C SER A 159 -21.37 13.54 -6.61
N GLU A 160 -22.24 13.00 -7.46
CA GLU A 160 -22.85 11.66 -7.30
C GLU A 160 -21.82 10.50 -7.35
N ALA A 161 -20.53 10.80 -7.53
CA ALA A 161 -19.46 9.83 -7.71
C ALA A 161 -18.81 9.32 -6.41
N TRP A 162 -19.21 9.84 -5.24
CA TRP A 162 -18.68 9.36 -3.97
C TRP A 162 -19.34 8.04 -3.55
N HIS A 163 -18.57 6.95 -3.51
CA HIS A 163 -19.06 5.60 -3.20
C HIS A 163 -18.35 4.92 -2.03
N TYR A 164 -17.52 5.66 -1.28
CA TYR A 164 -16.66 5.11 -0.23
C TYR A 164 -17.29 5.10 1.17
N GLY A 165 -18.60 5.31 1.26
CA GLY A 165 -19.35 5.42 2.52
C GLY A 165 -19.50 6.85 3.02
N GLU A 166 -20.24 7.02 4.12
CA GLU A 166 -20.56 8.34 4.66
C GLU A 166 -19.53 8.86 5.68
N GLU A 167 -18.65 7.99 6.17
CA GLU A 167 -17.57 8.36 7.08
C GLU A 167 -16.25 8.47 6.33
N VAL A 168 -15.48 9.49 6.64
CA VAL A 168 -14.14 9.72 6.07
C VAL A 168 -13.14 10.11 7.13
N LEU A 169 -11.87 9.91 6.82
CA LEU A 169 -10.75 10.36 7.63
C LEU A 169 -10.40 11.78 7.20
N VAL A 170 -10.41 12.71 8.15
CA VAL A 170 -9.97 14.10 7.96
C VAL A 170 -8.71 14.32 8.79
N GLU A 171 -7.63 14.74 8.13
CA GLU A 171 -6.32 14.93 8.73
C GLU A 171 -5.75 16.31 8.40
N ARG A 172 -4.98 16.90 9.31
CA ARG A 172 -4.23 18.11 9.02
C ARG A 172 -3.32 17.89 7.80
N TYR A 173 -3.26 18.86 6.90
CA TYR A 173 -2.33 18.77 5.78
C TYR A 173 -0.89 18.93 6.28
N ILE A 174 -0.02 17.98 5.93
CA ILE A 174 1.41 18.02 6.24
C ILE A 174 2.17 18.46 4.98
N PRO A 175 2.77 19.66 4.96
CA PRO A 175 3.59 20.13 3.83
C PRO A 175 4.91 19.35 3.74
N GLY A 176 5.77 19.73 2.80
CA GLY A 176 7.07 19.08 2.59
C GLY A 176 7.03 17.91 1.62
N ARG A 177 7.85 16.89 1.88
CA ARG A 177 8.22 15.82 0.95
C ARG A 177 7.50 14.52 1.27
N GLU A 178 7.48 13.60 0.30
CA GLU A 178 6.93 12.25 0.47
C GLU A 178 8.07 11.22 0.45
N VAL A 179 8.12 10.37 1.46
CA VAL A 179 9.13 9.32 1.62
C VAL A 179 8.42 7.99 1.80
N GLN A 180 8.83 6.97 1.06
CA GLN A 180 8.27 5.63 1.18
C GLN A 180 9.38 4.63 1.49
N VAL A 181 9.10 3.69 2.40
CA VAL A 181 10.07 2.72 2.90
C VAL A 181 9.57 1.31 2.62
N ALA A 182 10.38 0.49 1.97
CA ALA A 182 10.07 -0.94 1.83
C ALA A 182 10.67 -1.72 3.00
N VAL A 183 9.87 -2.61 3.58
CA VAL A 183 10.29 -3.58 4.60
C VAL A 183 10.15 -4.97 4.01
N LEU A 184 11.22 -5.76 4.10
CA LEU A 184 11.28 -7.15 3.68
C LEU A 184 11.74 -7.98 4.88
N ASP A 185 10.89 -8.91 5.33
CA ASP A 185 11.19 -9.82 6.46
C ASP A 185 11.67 -9.07 7.73
N ASP A 186 10.80 -8.22 8.29
CA ASP A 186 11.05 -7.39 9.48
C ASP A 186 12.20 -6.36 9.34
N LYS A 187 12.82 -6.22 8.17
CA LYS A 187 13.95 -5.32 7.93
C LYS A 187 13.64 -4.30 6.84
N ALA A 188 13.82 -3.02 7.14
CA ALA A 188 13.73 -1.97 6.13
C ALA A 188 14.92 -2.10 5.16
N ILE A 189 14.63 -2.15 3.86
CA ILE A 189 15.63 -2.36 2.81
C ILE A 189 16.00 -1.09 2.06
N GLY A 190 15.20 -0.03 2.20
CA GLY A 190 15.55 1.30 1.72
C GLY A 190 14.38 2.27 1.76
N ALA A 191 14.69 3.56 1.72
CA ALA A 191 13.72 4.65 1.64
C ALA A 191 13.94 5.45 0.35
N ILE A 192 12.84 5.75 -0.34
CA ILE A 192 12.81 6.52 -1.58
C ILE A 192 12.01 7.80 -1.38
N GLU A 193 12.46 8.92 -1.94
CA GLU A 193 11.65 10.14 -2.01
C GLU A 193 10.93 10.18 -3.36
N ILE A 194 9.67 10.62 -3.32
CA ILE A 194 8.85 10.83 -4.51
C ILE A 194 8.55 12.32 -4.63
N ARG A 195 8.90 12.89 -5.79
CA ARG A 195 8.58 14.27 -6.15
C ARG A 195 7.56 14.27 -7.28
N PRO A 196 6.26 14.35 -7.00
CA PRO A 196 5.26 14.49 -8.04
C PRO A 196 5.48 15.81 -8.80
N LYS A 197 5.25 15.80 -10.12
CA LYS A 197 5.25 17.04 -10.93
C LYS A 197 3.99 17.88 -10.68
N ASN A 198 2.92 17.25 -10.21
CA ASN A 198 1.70 17.89 -9.75
C ASN A 198 1.77 18.17 -8.24
N GLN A 199 0.79 18.91 -7.71
CA GLN A 199 0.77 19.32 -6.30
C GLN A 199 0.73 18.14 -5.30
N PHE A 200 0.34 16.94 -5.72
CA PHE A 200 0.26 15.74 -4.89
C PHE A 200 0.50 14.44 -5.69
N TYR A 201 0.90 13.36 -5.01
CA TYR A 201 1.13 12.03 -5.59
C TYR A 201 -0.19 11.23 -5.67
N ASP A 202 -0.99 11.56 -6.67
CA ASP A 202 -2.28 10.93 -6.97
C ASP A 202 -2.12 9.63 -7.80
N TYR A 203 -3.26 9.00 -8.13
CA TYR A 203 -3.28 7.75 -8.92
C TYR A 203 -2.60 7.90 -10.29
N GLU A 204 -2.77 9.05 -10.96
CA GLU A 204 -2.14 9.31 -12.27
C GLU A 204 -0.63 9.42 -12.13
N ALA A 205 -0.15 10.11 -11.08
CA ALA A 205 1.28 10.21 -10.79
C ALA A 205 1.93 8.88 -10.40
N LYS A 206 1.16 7.93 -9.82
CA LYS A 206 1.63 6.60 -9.40
C LYS A 206 1.91 5.64 -10.55
N TYR A 207 1.17 5.75 -11.65
CA TYR A 207 1.15 4.72 -12.70
C TYR A 207 1.38 5.24 -14.12
N SER A 208 1.57 6.54 -14.31
CA SER A 208 1.93 7.14 -15.60
C SER A 208 3.42 7.51 -15.63
N ASP A 209 4.14 7.01 -16.64
CA ASP A 209 5.56 7.30 -16.82
C ASP A 209 5.82 8.81 -16.98
N GLY A 210 6.84 9.31 -16.29
CA GLY A 210 7.27 10.70 -16.34
C GLY A 210 6.48 11.71 -15.47
N PHE A 211 5.58 11.27 -14.58
CA PHE A 211 4.79 12.18 -13.72
C PHE A 211 5.37 12.42 -12.32
N ALA A 212 6.33 11.63 -11.87
CA ALA A 212 7.07 11.85 -10.63
C ALA A 212 8.57 11.58 -10.83
N GLU A 213 9.42 12.30 -10.10
CA GLU A 213 10.85 12.00 -9.97
C GLU A 213 11.05 11.13 -8.72
N HIS A 214 11.71 10.00 -8.88
CA HIS A 214 12.07 9.09 -7.79
C HIS A 214 13.53 9.31 -7.43
N LEU A 215 13.81 9.54 -6.14
CA LEU A 215 15.16 9.78 -5.64
C LEU A 215 15.53 8.68 -4.65
N MET A 216 16.46 7.82 -5.07
CA MET A 216 16.91 6.64 -4.34
C MET A 216 18.43 6.68 -4.10
N PRO A 217 18.91 6.64 -2.84
CA PRO A 217 18.12 6.73 -1.61
C PRO A 217 17.47 8.12 -1.45
N ALA A 218 16.44 8.22 -0.60
CA ALA A 218 15.81 9.49 -0.25
C ALA A 218 16.87 10.51 0.25
N PRO A 219 17.03 11.68 -0.40
CA PRO A 219 18.05 12.67 -0.05
C PRO A 219 17.61 13.54 1.13
N ILE A 220 17.45 12.93 2.29
CA ILE A 220 17.10 13.55 3.58
C ILE A 220 18.28 13.46 4.56
N ASP A 221 18.22 14.19 5.68
CA ASP A 221 19.24 14.07 6.73
C ASP A 221 19.44 12.60 7.16
N LYS A 222 20.68 12.22 7.45
CA LYS A 222 21.02 10.82 7.74
C LYS A 222 20.29 10.30 8.98
N ALA A 223 20.15 11.11 10.03
CA ALA A 223 19.44 10.68 11.22
C ALA A 223 17.96 10.46 10.91
N VAL A 224 17.35 11.34 10.11
CA VAL A 224 15.96 11.18 9.65
C VAL A 224 15.80 9.94 8.76
N TYR A 225 16.77 9.64 7.90
CA TYR A 225 16.78 8.42 7.10
C TYR A 225 16.82 7.16 7.99
N ASP A 226 17.72 7.13 8.99
CA ASP A 226 17.81 6.01 9.92
C ASP A 226 16.52 5.87 10.75
N ASP A 227 15.87 6.98 11.11
CA ASP A 227 14.62 7.01 11.86
C ASP A 227 13.43 6.52 11.01
N VAL A 228 13.27 6.99 9.77
CA VAL A 228 12.15 6.55 8.91
C VAL A 228 12.22 5.05 8.61
N MET A 229 13.43 4.51 8.47
CA MET A 229 13.67 3.07 8.32
C MET A 229 13.20 2.30 9.55
N GLN A 230 13.56 2.75 10.75
CA GLN A 230 13.11 2.14 12.01
C GLN A 230 11.60 2.27 12.23
N MET A 231 11.02 3.42 11.87
CA MET A 231 9.57 3.65 11.95
C MET A 231 8.80 2.69 11.07
N ALA A 232 9.28 2.42 9.85
CA ALA A 232 8.66 1.45 8.95
C ALA A 232 8.75 0.01 9.50
N GLU A 233 9.88 -0.38 10.10
CA GLU A 233 10.00 -1.68 10.78
C GLU A 233 9.02 -1.81 11.96
N LEU A 234 8.85 -0.75 12.76
CA LEU A 234 7.87 -0.72 13.84
C LEU A 234 6.43 -0.81 13.33
N ALA A 235 6.10 -0.11 12.24
CA ALA A 235 4.79 -0.14 11.60
C ALA A 235 4.47 -1.55 11.07
N HIS A 236 5.42 -2.18 10.36
CA HIS A 236 5.32 -3.57 9.90
C HIS A 236 5.03 -4.52 11.07
N LYS A 237 5.81 -4.40 12.14
CA LYS A 237 5.70 -5.29 13.30
C LYS A 237 4.42 -5.10 14.10
N VAL A 238 4.00 -3.86 14.37
CA VAL A 238 2.81 -3.60 15.21
C VAL A 238 1.52 -4.03 14.52
N LEU A 239 1.48 -3.97 13.19
CA LEU A 239 0.37 -4.49 12.39
C LEU A 239 0.40 -6.02 12.24
N GLY A 240 1.50 -6.68 12.61
CA GLY A 240 1.70 -8.11 12.39
C GLY A 240 1.89 -8.47 10.92
N CYS A 241 2.42 -7.54 10.12
CA CYS A 241 2.70 -7.77 8.71
C CYS A 241 3.77 -8.86 8.52
N ARG A 242 3.76 -9.48 7.33
CA ARG A 242 4.77 -10.46 6.91
C ARG A 242 5.09 -10.30 5.43
N GLY A 243 6.22 -10.86 5.00
CA GLY A 243 6.68 -10.76 3.62
C GLY A 243 7.24 -9.38 3.33
N VAL A 244 6.68 -8.71 2.32
CA VAL A 244 7.08 -7.35 1.95
C VAL A 244 5.95 -6.36 2.19
N THR A 245 6.26 -5.23 2.80
CA THR A 245 5.35 -4.08 2.92
C THR A 245 6.02 -2.80 2.47
N ARG A 246 5.20 -1.78 2.23
CA ARG A 246 5.67 -0.42 1.97
C ARG A 246 4.95 0.54 2.91
N THR A 247 5.70 1.36 3.63
CA THR A 247 5.15 2.35 4.55
C THR A 247 5.39 3.75 3.99
N ASP A 248 4.32 4.54 3.94
CA ASP A 248 4.31 5.85 3.29
C ASP A 248 4.33 6.95 4.38
N PHE A 249 5.20 7.95 4.21
CA PHE A 249 5.43 9.03 5.17
C PHE A 249 5.37 10.40 4.51
N ARG A 250 4.91 11.39 5.29
CA ARG A 250 5.17 12.80 5.01
C ARG A 250 6.39 13.25 5.81
N TYR A 251 7.26 14.02 5.16
CA TYR A 251 8.43 14.62 5.75
C TYR A 251 8.31 16.15 5.68
N ASP A 252 8.01 16.77 6.82
CA ASP A 252 7.84 18.21 6.94
C ASP A 252 9.16 18.88 7.32
N ASP A 253 9.86 19.41 6.32
CA ASP A 253 11.11 20.15 6.41
C ASP A 253 10.91 21.67 6.28
N THR A 254 9.68 22.16 6.43
CA THR A 254 9.35 23.59 6.20
C THR A 254 9.98 24.54 7.22
N ASP A 255 10.26 24.06 8.43
CA ASP A 255 10.98 24.79 9.49
C ASP A 255 12.51 24.59 9.41
N GLY A 256 13.01 23.88 8.40
CA GLY A 256 14.41 23.52 8.22
C GLY A 256 14.71 22.06 8.53
N GLU A 257 15.99 21.69 8.35
CA GLU A 257 16.51 20.33 8.56
C GLU A 257 17.15 20.19 9.96
N PRO A 258 16.89 19.09 10.70
CA PRO A 258 16.04 17.96 10.34
C PRO A 258 14.54 18.27 10.48
N GLY A 259 13.75 17.82 9.50
CA GLY A 259 12.30 17.93 9.49
C GLY A 259 11.61 16.87 10.35
N LYS A 260 10.27 16.84 10.32
CA LYS A 260 9.43 15.91 11.09
C LYS A 260 8.79 14.87 10.18
N LEU A 261 8.87 13.61 10.59
CA LEU A 261 8.21 12.49 9.90
C LEU A 261 6.81 12.26 10.46
N PHE A 262 5.86 11.98 9.57
CA PHE A 262 4.51 11.55 9.92
C PHE A 262 4.13 10.33 9.10
N ILE A 263 3.77 9.24 9.77
CA ILE A 263 3.30 8.02 9.10
C ILE A 263 1.90 8.25 8.52
N LEU A 264 1.69 7.82 7.27
CA LEU A 264 0.39 7.87 6.60
C LEU A 264 -0.30 6.51 6.65
N GLU A 265 0.32 5.49 6.07
CA GLU A 265 -0.24 4.15 5.93
C GLU A 265 0.84 3.11 5.66
N THR A 266 0.49 1.83 5.86
CA THR A 266 1.33 0.68 5.46
C THR A 266 0.57 -0.12 4.42
N ASN A 267 1.10 -0.24 3.22
CA ASN A 267 0.59 -1.14 2.20
C ASN A 267 1.19 -2.55 2.41
N THR A 268 0.32 -3.53 2.63
CA THR A 268 0.72 -4.93 2.90
C THR A 268 1.04 -5.75 1.66
N GLN A 269 0.71 -5.22 0.48
CA GLN A 269 0.88 -5.85 -0.83
C GLN A 269 1.23 -4.78 -1.86
N PRO A 270 2.44 -4.19 -1.77
CA PRO A 270 2.80 -3.08 -2.64
C PRO A 270 2.78 -3.49 -4.11
N GLY A 271 2.56 -2.50 -4.98
CA GLY A 271 2.59 -2.66 -6.43
C GLY A 271 3.84 -3.39 -6.93
N MET A 272 3.65 -4.20 -7.98
CA MET A 272 4.70 -4.98 -8.63
C MET A 272 4.78 -4.66 -10.13
N THR A 273 4.29 -3.48 -10.54
CA THR A 273 4.43 -2.97 -11.91
C THR A 273 5.88 -2.53 -12.17
N PRO A 274 6.28 -2.31 -13.44
CA PRO A 274 7.62 -1.81 -13.77
C PRO A 274 7.97 -0.45 -13.14
N LEU A 275 6.97 0.37 -12.80
CA LEU A 275 7.12 1.68 -12.17
C LEU A 275 6.88 1.64 -10.65
N SER A 276 6.67 0.45 -10.08
CA SER A 276 6.39 0.33 -8.66
C SER A 276 7.64 0.51 -7.81
N LEU A 277 7.46 1.21 -6.70
CA LEU A 277 8.55 1.67 -5.83
C LEU A 277 9.20 0.54 -5.03
N THR A 278 8.44 -0.48 -4.61
CA THR A 278 9.01 -1.60 -3.84
C THR A 278 10.01 -2.41 -4.67
N PRO A 279 9.74 -2.79 -5.93
CA PRO A 279 10.77 -3.32 -6.83
C PRO A 279 12.00 -2.42 -7.01
N GLU A 280 11.81 -1.10 -7.13
CA GLU A 280 12.92 -0.14 -7.29
C GLU A 280 13.81 -0.08 -6.04
N ILE A 281 13.20 0.00 -4.85
CA ILE A 281 13.89 -0.05 -3.57
C ILE A 281 14.65 -1.37 -3.41
N ALA A 282 14.01 -2.50 -3.76
CA ALA A 282 14.66 -3.81 -3.72
C ALA A 282 15.85 -3.91 -4.67
N ALA A 283 15.72 -3.39 -5.89
CA ALA A 283 16.81 -3.36 -6.87
C ALA A 283 18.00 -2.54 -6.36
N HIS A 284 17.75 -1.39 -5.72
CA HIS A 284 18.81 -0.61 -5.07
C HIS A 284 19.49 -1.37 -3.92
N ALA A 285 18.73 -2.18 -3.18
CA ALA A 285 19.24 -3.08 -2.15
C ALA A 285 19.94 -4.35 -2.71
N GLY A 286 20.08 -4.46 -4.03
CA GLY A 286 20.78 -5.56 -4.69
C GLY A 286 19.91 -6.79 -4.98
N MET A 287 18.58 -6.66 -4.91
CA MET A 287 17.62 -7.73 -5.22
C MET A 287 16.80 -7.35 -6.46
N ASN A 288 17.03 -8.02 -7.58
CA ASN A 288 16.25 -7.75 -8.79
C ASN A 288 14.79 -8.24 -8.66
N PHE A 289 13.93 -7.77 -9.57
CA PHE A 289 12.49 -8.09 -9.54
C PHE A 289 12.20 -9.60 -9.49
N GLY A 290 12.90 -10.40 -10.31
CA GLY A 290 12.72 -11.85 -10.32
C GLY A 290 13.13 -12.49 -9.00
N GLU A 291 14.19 -12.01 -8.35
CA GLU A 291 14.62 -12.46 -7.02
C GLU A 291 13.61 -12.10 -5.93
N LEU A 292 13.03 -10.89 -5.97
CA LEU A 292 11.98 -10.48 -5.04
C LEU A 292 10.74 -11.37 -5.18
N VAL A 293 10.29 -11.61 -6.41
CA VAL A 293 9.13 -12.47 -6.71
C VAL A 293 9.38 -13.93 -6.27
N ASP A 294 10.58 -14.45 -6.55
CA ASP A 294 10.99 -15.79 -6.12
C ASP A 294 11.07 -15.92 -4.58
N TRP A 295 11.59 -14.89 -3.92
CA TRP A 295 11.66 -14.82 -2.46
C TRP A 295 10.25 -14.88 -1.84
N LEU A 296 9.30 -14.10 -2.36
CA LEU A 296 7.92 -14.09 -1.87
C LEU A 296 7.26 -15.48 -1.97
N VAL A 297 7.44 -16.20 -3.08
CA VAL A 297 6.90 -17.56 -3.26
C VAL A 297 7.53 -18.57 -2.29
N LYS A 298 8.79 -18.37 -1.90
CA LYS A 298 9.49 -19.23 -0.93
C LYS A 298 9.05 -18.94 0.50
N ASP A 299 8.80 -17.67 0.82
CA ASP A 299 8.29 -17.23 2.12
C ASP A 299 6.82 -17.62 2.35
N ALA A 300 6.02 -17.71 1.27
CA ALA A 300 4.59 -18.00 1.31
C ALA A 300 4.21 -19.18 2.22
N SER A 301 3.22 -18.95 3.09
CA SER A 301 2.75 -19.87 4.12
C SER A 301 1.26 -19.63 4.44
N CYS A 302 0.63 -20.53 5.20
CA CYS A 302 -0.66 -20.27 5.86
C CYS A 302 -0.42 -19.86 7.31
N GLN A 303 -1.47 -19.42 8.00
CA GLN A 303 -1.40 -18.91 9.39
C GLN A 303 -0.35 -17.80 9.52
N ARG A 304 -0.36 -16.91 8.52
CA ARG A 304 0.53 -15.75 8.46
C ARG A 304 0.05 -14.63 9.37
#